data_AF-A0A1E1WDG5-F1
#
_entry.id   AF-A0A1E1WDG5-F1
#
_cell.length_a   1.000
_cell.length_b   1.000
_cell.length_c   1.000
_cell.angle_alpha   90.00
_cell.angle_beta   90.00
_cell.angle_gamma   90.00
#
_symmetry.space_group_name_H-M   'P 1'
#
loop_
_entity.id
_entity.type
_entity.pdbx_description
1 polymer ?
#
loop_
_entity_poly.entity_id
_entity_poly.type
_entity_poly.pdbx_seq_one_letter_code
_entity_poly.pdbx_strand_id
1 'polypeptide(L)'
;TSLQCSLCSQNVDSIESLIEHLNESHKKNVFADISKVIFPFKFESDELRCCVCSQFFHTFKMLQAHMHTHYSNFICDVCSAGYVVKSAFFLHRKTHMSGDFKCSHC
;
A
#
# COMPACT_ATOMS: atom_id res chain seq x y z
N THR A 1 -5.95 -21.61 1.68
CA THR A 1 -4.61 -21.04 1.46
C THR A 1 -3.91 -21.03 2.81
N SER A 2 -2.92 -21.89 3.04
CA SER A 2 -2.28 -22.06 4.35
C SER A 2 -1.20 -20.99 4.52
N LEU A 3 -1.46 -19.97 5.33
CA LEU A 3 -0.45 -18.98 5.68
C LEU A 3 0.45 -19.62 6.75
N GLN A 4 1.75 -19.62 6.51
CA GLN A 4 2.74 -20.31 7.34
C GLN A 4 3.92 -19.38 7.60
N CYS A 5 4.43 -19.36 8.83
CA CYS A 5 5.66 -18.65 9.17
C CYS A 5 6.88 -19.34 8.52
N SER A 6 7.71 -18.58 7.82
CA SER A 6 8.91 -19.09 7.15
C SER A 6 10.08 -19.40 8.09
N LEU A 7 10.01 -18.98 9.36
CA LEU A 7 11.07 -19.17 10.36
C LEU A 7 10.84 -20.39 11.26
N CYS A 8 9.58 -20.76 11.50
CA CYS A 8 9.22 -21.85 12.40
C CYS A 8 8.16 -22.80 11.83
N SER A 9 7.70 -22.56 10.60
CA SER A 9 6.68 -23.37 9.92
C SER A 9 5.33 -23.47 10.64
N GLN A 10 5.06 -22.57 11.58
CA GLN A 10 3.77 -22.49 12.25
C GLN A 10 2.70 -21.97 11.29
N ASN A 11 1.59 -22.70 11.18
CA ASN A 11 0.42 -22.26 10.43
C ASN A 11 -0.31 -21.16 11.22
N VAL A 12 -0.76 -20.14 10.50
CA VAL A 12 -1.46 -18.97 11.01
C VAL A 12 -2.64 -18.66 10.11
N ASP A 13 -3.71 -18.13 10.69
CA ASP A 13 -4.99 -18.00 10.00
C ASP A 13 -5.18 -16.63 9.34
N SER A 14 -4.39 -15.63 9.76
CA SER A 14 -4.46 -14.26 9.27
C SER A 14 -3.07 -13.59 9.18
N ILE A 15 -2.95 -12.57 8.33
CA ILE A 15 -1.74 -11.75 8.22
C ILE A 15 -1.48 -10.99 9.52
N GLU A 16 -2.52 -10.56 10.23
CA GLU A 16 -2.43 -9.86 11.52
C GLU A 16 -1.79 -10.76 12.58
N SER A 17 -2.27 -12.00 12.72
CA SER A 17 -1.70 -12.98 13.64
C SER A 17 -0.28 -13.39 13.23
N LEU A 18 0.05 -13.39 11.93
CA LEU A 18 1.42 -13.60 11.47
C LEU A 18 2.35 -12.44 11.88
N ILE A 19 1.89 -11.19 11.77
CA ILE A 19 2.67 -10.01 12.18
C ILE A 19 2.92 -10.03 13.69
N GLU A 20 1.91 -10.34 14.49
CA GLU A 20 2.04 -10.49 15.94
C GLU A 20 3.04 -11.61 16.28
N HIS A 21 2.89 -12.79 15.66
CA HIS A 21 3.82 -13.91 15.81
C HIS A 21 5.28 -13.53 15.46
N LEU A 22 5.50 -12.81 14.36
CA LEU A 22 6.84 -12.37 13.96
C LEU A 22 7.44 -11.35 14.94
N ASN A 23 6.63 -10.46 15.50
CA ASN A 23 7.06 -9.49 16.51
C ASN A 23 7.40 -10.16 17.84
N GLU A 24 6.55 -11.06 18.33
CA GLU A 24 6.69 -11.68 19.65
C GLU A 24 7.67 -12.86 19.66
N SER A 25 7.50 -13.80 18.74
CA SER A 25 8.26 -15.06 18.71
C SER A 25 9.62 -14.93 18.04
N HIS A 26 9.75 -13.98 17.10
CA HIS A 26 10.96 -13.81 16.30
C HIS A 26 11.62 -12.44 16.46
N LYS A 27 11.06 -11.53 17.27
CA LYS A 27 11.56 -10.15 17.49
C LYS A 27 11.83 -9.40 16.18
N LYS A 28 11.13 -9.77 15.11
CA LYS A 28 11.16 -9.08 13.83
C LYS A 28 10.20 -7.92 13.96
N ASN A 29 10.71 -6.70 14.15
CA ASN A 29 9.93 -5.47 14.19
C ASN A 29 9.21 -5.24 12.86
N VAL A 30 8.05 -5.87 12.70
CA VAL A 30 7.15 -5.68 11.57
C VAL A 30 6.08 -4.71 12.04
N PHE A 31 6.06 -3.53 11.44
CA PHE A 31 5.05 -2.52 11.77
C PHE A 31 3.65 -3.06 11.44
N ALA A 32 2.76 -3.12 12.44
CA ALA A 32 1.39 -3.61 12.25
C ALA A 32 0.59 -2.78 11.21
N ASP A 33 0.96 -1.51 11.01
CA ASP A 33 0.37 -0.65 9.98
C ASP A 33 0.70 -1.09 8.55
N ILE A 34 1.67 -2.00 8.36
CA ILE A 34 1.96 -2.61 7.06
C ILE A 34 0.74 -3.39 6.55
N SER A 35 -0.14 -3.92 7.40
CA SER A 35 -1.37 -4.59 6.93
C SER A 35 -2.31 -3.64 6.17
N LYS A 36 -2.24 -2.34 6.44
CA LYS A 36 -2.98 -1.30 5.69
C LYS A 36 -2.31 -0.92 4.38
N VAL A 37 -1.03 -1.22 4.23
CA VAL A 37 -0.21 -0.90 3.04
C VAL A 37 -0.07 -2.11 2.11
N ILE A 38 -0.05 -3.32 2.67
CA ILE A 38 -0.07 -4.57 1.93
C ILE A 38 -1.54 -4.88 1.62
N PHE A 39 -1.93 -4.61 0.38
CA PHE A 39 -3.20 -5.11 -0.15
C PHE A 39 -3.11 -6.64 -0.21
N PRO A 40 -3.88 -7.38 0.61
CA PRO A 40 -3.95 -8.81 0.49
C PRO A 40 -4.68 -9.12 -0.81
N PHE A 41 -3.92 -9.44 -1.86
CA PHE A 41 -4.49 -9.95 -3.09
C PHE A 41 -4.97 -11.38 -2.82
N LYS A 42 -6.25 -11.53 -2.49
CA LYS A 42 -6.89 -12.84 -2.33
C LYS A 42 -7.31 -13.35 -3.72
N PHE A 43 -6.46 -14.15 -4.34
CA PHE A 43 -6.80 -14.90 -5.55
C PHE A 43 -7.55 -16.17 -5.13
N GLU A 44 -8.86 -16.06 -4.92
CA GLU A 44 -9.72 -17.21 -4.59
C GLU A 44 -10.12 -18.01 -5.85
N SER A 45 -9.81 -17.46 -7.02
CA SER A 45 -10.03 -17.99 -8.37
C SER A 45 -8.99 -17.37 -9.33
N ASP A 46 -8.88 -17.87 -10.57
CA ASP A 46 -8.05 -17.28 -11.65
C ASP A 46 -8.53 -15.87 -12.09
N GLU A 47 -9.32 -15.21 -11.24
CA GLU A 47 -9.98 -13.95 -11.50
C GLU A 47 -9.36 -12.84 -10.66
N LEU A 48 -8.90 -11.79 -11.35
CA LEU A 48 -8.26 -10.65 -10.71
C LEU A 48 -9.31 -9.57 -10.46
N ARG A 49 -9.98 -9.64 -9.30
CA ARG A 49 -11.01 -8.67 -8.91
C ARG A 49 -10.47 -7.61 -7.95
N CYS A 50 -10.93 -6.38 -8.10
CA CYS A 50 -10.67 -5.30 -7.15
C CYS A 50 -11.36 -5.60 -5.81
N CYS A 51 -10.64 -5.48 -4.70
CA CYS A 51 -11.20 -5.68 -3.36
C CYS A 51 -12.05 -4.50 -2.86
N VAL A 52 -11.96 -3.33 -3.50
CA VAL A 52 -12.70 -2.11 -3.12
C VAL A 52 -14.02 -1.97 -3.89
N CYS A 53 -14.01 -2.25 -5.20
CA CYS A 53 -15.18 -2.08 -6.08
C CYS A 53 -15.59 -3.34 -6.85
N SER A 54 -14.94 -4.48 -6.59
CA SER A 54 -15.25 -5.79 -7.21
C SER A 54 -15.12 -5.83 -8.75
N GLN A 55 -14.53 -4.79 -9.36
CA GLN A 55 -14.28 -4.75 -10.81
C GLN A 55 -13.29 -5.85 -11.22
N PHE A 56 -13.59 -6.53 -12.32
CA PHE A 56 -12.78 -7.61 -12.85
C PHE A 56 -11.72 -7.09 -13.84
N PHE A 57 -10.53 -7.70 -13.79
CA PHE A 57 -9.41 -7.41 -14.68
C PHE A 57 -8.80 -8.70 -15.23
N HIS A 58 -8.34 -8.63 -16.47
CA HIS A 58 -7.73 -9.78 -17.15
C HIS A 58 -6.24 -9.98 -16.81
N THR A 59 -5.57 -8.98 -16.23
CA THR A 59 -4.15 -9.06 -15.87
C THR A 59 -3.84 -8.34 -14.57
N PHE A 60 -2.81 -8.81 -13.85
CA PHE A 60 -2.40 -8.21 -12.58
C PHE A 60 -1.96 -6.76 -12.76
N LYS A 61 -1.27 -6.46 -13.89
CA LYS A 61 -0.86 -5.10 -14.25
C LYS A 61 -2.05 -4.14 -14.37
N MET A 62 -3.17 -4.60 -14.94
CA MET A 62 -4.39 -3.79 -15.05
C MET A 62 -5.04 -3.57 -13.68
N LEU A 63 -5.13 -4.62 -12.85
CA LEU A 63 -5.65 -4.50 -11.48
C LEU A 63 -4.79 -3.54 -10.65
N GLN A 64 -3.46 -3.66 -10.72
CA GLN A 64 -2.53 -2.77 -10.02
C GLN A 64 -2.70 -1.31 -10.49
N ALA A 65 -2.78 -1.09 -11.80
CA ALA A 65 -3.04 0.24 -12.37
C ALA A 65 -4.45 0.78 -12.05
N HIS A 66 -5.40 -0.07 -11.67
CA HIS A 66 -6.71 0.33 -11.18
C HIS A 66 -6.69 0.68 -9.69
N MET A 67 -5.91 0.00 -8.84
CA MET A 67 -5.83 0.33 -7.39
C MET A 67 -5.42 1.78 -7.13
N HIS A 68 -4.65 2.34 -8.05
CA HIS A 68 -4.34 3.74 -8.23
C HIS A 68 -5.55 4.71 -8.18
N THR A 69 -6.76 4.30 -8.59
CA THR A 69 -7.97 5.13 -8.48
C THR A 69 -8.55 5.16 -7.06
N HIS A 70 -8.25 4.14 -6.26
CA HIS A 70 -8.68 4.03 -4.87
C HIS A 70 -7.64 4.59 -3.91
N TYR A 71 -6.36 4.43 -4.25
CA TYR A 71 -5.24 4.80 -3.39
C TYR A 71 -4.22 5.60 -4.21
N SER A 72 -4.01 6.85 -3.78
CA SER A 72 -2.90 7.65 -4.30
C SER A 72 -1.59 7.06 -3.82
N ASN A 73 -0.83 6.42 -4.72
CA ASN A 73 0.43 5.76 -4.37
C ASN A 73 1.57 6.72 -4.01
N PHE A 74 1.42 7.99 -4.36
CA PHE A 74 2.43 9.01 -4.10
C PHE A 74 1.79 10.18 -3.33
N ILE A 75 2.02 10.22 -2.02
CA ILE A 75 1.50 11.27 -1.15
C ILE A 75 2.63 12.27 -0.86
N CYS A 76 2.35 13.56 -0.99
CA CYS A 76 3.27 14.61 -0.60
C CYS A 76 3.39 14.69 0.93
N ASP A 77 4.62 14.63 1.42
CA ASP A 77 4.98 14.77 2.84
C ASP A 77 4.83 16.20 3.37
N VAL A 78 4.82 17.22 2.49
CA VAL A 78 4.71 18.64 2.86
C VAL A 78 3.25 19.10 2.98
N CYS A 79 2.38 18.71 2.05
CA CYS A 79 0.99 19.19 2.01
C CYS A 79 -0.07 18.07 1.92
N SER A 80 0.34 16.80 2.04
CA SER A 80 -0.54 15.63 2.00
C SER A 80 -1.34 15.44 0.70
N ALA A 81 -0.99 16.17 -0.37
CA ALA A 81 -1.59 15.99 -1.69
C ALA A 81 -1.26 14.59 -2.25
N GLY A 82 -2.29 13.87 -2.67
CA GLY A 82 -2.19 12.51 -3.23
C GLY A 82 -2.10 12.52 -4.75
N TYR A 83 -1.18 11.72 -5.29
CA TYR A 83 -0.95 11.54 -6.72
C TYR A 83 -0.94 10.07 -7.08
N VAL A 84 -1.54 9.80 -8.24
CA VAL A 84 -1.66 8.46 -8.80
C VAL A 84 -0.48 8.12 -9.72
N VAL A 85 0.13 9.15 -10.31
CA VAL A 85 1.22 9.02 -11.29
C VAL A 85 2.51 9.60 -10.71
N LYS A 86 3.60 8.83 -10.77
CA LYS A 86 4.92 9.21 -10.25
C LYS A 86 5.42 10.53 -10.83
N SER A 87 5.29 10.75 -12.14
CA SER A 87 5.75 12.00 -12.79
C SER A 87 5.00 13.23 -12.29
N ALA A 88 3.67 13.13 -12.10
CA ALA A 88 2.85 14.20 -11.54
C ALA A 88 3.26 14.53 -10.10
N PHE A 89 3.51 13.51 -9.27
CA PHE A 89 4.05 13.69 -7.92
C PHE A 89 5.41 14.40 -7.94
N PHE A 90 6.34 13.98 -8.79
CA PHE A 90 7.67 14.61 -8.85
C PHE A 90 7.61 16.06 -9.33
N LEU A 91 6.73 16.38 -10.27
CA LEU A 91 6.50 17.77 -10.70
C LEU A 91 5.94 18.61 -9.57
N HIS A 92 4.93 18.12 -8.86
CA HIS A 92 4.39 18.77 -7.66
C HIS A 92 5.46 18.97 -6.59
N ARG A 93 6.24 17.93 -6.27
CA ARG A 93 7.29 18.03 -5.25
C ARG A 93 8.33 19.11 -5.57
N LYS A 94 8.62 19.34 -6.86
CA LYS A 94 9.50 20.43 -7.29
C LYS A 94 8.91 21.81 -6.98
N THR A 95 7.59 21.99 -6.96
CA THR A 95 7.01 23.31 -6.61
C THR A 95 7.31 23.71 -5.17
N HIS A 96 7.46 22.73 -4.27
CA HIS A 96 7.95 22.98 -2.91
C HIS A 96 9.43 23.36 -2.84
N MET A 97 10.25 22.85 -3.76
CA MET A 97 11.69 23.15 -3.84
C MET A 97 11.98 24.48 -4.55
N SER A 98 11.11 24.90 -5.47
CA SER A 98 11.29 26.11 -6.29
C SER A 98 10.87 27.42 -5.61
N GLY A 99 10.40 27.36 -4.36
CA GLY A 99 10.47 28.45 -3.39
C GLY A 99 10.00 29.84 -3.84
N ASP A 100 8.71 30.10 -3.71
CA ASP A 100 8.21 31.45 -3.36
C ASP A 100 6.88 31.29 -2.61
N PHE A 101 6.98 30.88 -1.34
CA PHE A 101 5.82 30.80 -0.45
C PHE A 101 5.67 32.15 0.25
N LYS A 102 5.13 33.13 -0.47
CA LYS A 102 4.69 34.37 0.17
C LYS A 102 3.63 34.04 1.20
N CYS A 103 3.87 34.49 2.43
CA CYS A 103 2.90 34.36 3.49
C CYS A 103 1.67 35.20 3.12
N SER A 104 0.46 34.64 3.28
CA SER A 104 -0.77 35.43 3.14
C SER A 104 -0.97 36.41 4.30
N HIS A 105 -0.03 36.48 5.24
CA HIS A 105 -0.03 37.32 6.43
C HIS A 105 1.24 38.17 6.62
N CYS A 106 2.32 37.98 5.84
CA CYS A 106 3.50 38.84 5.87
C CYS A 106 4.21 39.00 4.52
#